data_AF-A0A1M5DEX4-F1
#
_entry.id   AF-A0A1M5DEX4-F1
#
_cell.length_a   1.000
_cell.length_b   1.000
_cell.length_c   1.000
_cell.angle_alpha   90.00
_cell.angle_beta   90.00
_cell.angle_gamma   90.00
#
_symmetry.space_group_name_H-M   'P 1'
#
loop_
_entity.id
_entity.type
_entity.pdbx_description
1 polymer ?
#
loop_
_entity_poly.entity_id
_entity_poly.type
_entity_poly.pdbx_seq_one_letter_code
_entity_poly.pdbx_strand_id
1 'polypeptide(L)'
;AAIKAASTGINSASDKMAELALQSGAIKKEIAAKEAELAALPESMDLSGNQEFQAMQAEVIAMEEAHNSMTSAADIRSQLKIAISGKNEELLAVQRKIASADNTVAKERIAELQQEQKQVGQLIADQEKQLYLLEQFTRVKMDMLSDKINGRFKKANFILFRNQINGGMAECCECEYAGVPYSSLNSGHRIVVGLDIINTLQDIYEVKAPVFIDNAEGLNDFNLPVMDCQMVTLAVSDDAELRVEVA
;
A
#
# COMPACT_ATOMS: atom_id res chain seq x y z
N ALA A 1 115.04 49.27 -55.18
CA ALA A 1 114.04 48.83 -54.18
C ALA A 1 113.18 47.63 -54.63
N ALA A 2 113.10 47.26 -55.91
CA ALA A 2 112.19 46.18 -56.37
C ALA A 2 112.68 44.73 -56.19
N ILE A 3 114.00 44.48 -56.05
CA ILE A 3 114.54 43.11 -56.05
C ILE A 3 114.47 42.43 -54.66
N LYS A 4 114.39 43.20 -53.56
CA LYS A 4 114.41 42.64 -52.19
C LYS A 4 113.03 42.16 -51.70
N ALA A 5 111.94 42.60 -52.33
CA ALA A 5 110.56 42.19 -52.00
C ALA A 5 110.14 40.90 -52.71
N ALA A 6 110.74 40.58 -53.86
CA ALA A 6 110.41 39.37 -54.62
C ALA A 6 111.01 38.08 -54.01
N SER A 7 112.18 38.15 -53.36
CA SER A 7 112.81 36.95 -52.78
C SER A 7 112.17 36.50 -51.46
N THR A 8 111.50 37.39 -50.73
CA THR A 8 110.84 37.07 -49.46
C THR A 8 109.48 36.39 -49.66
N GLY A 9 108.74 36.74 -50.71
CA GLY A 9 107.46 36.09 -51.05
C GLY A 9 107.59 34.67 -51.60
N ILE A 10 108.69 34.37 -52.31
CA ILE A 10 108.94 33.03 -52.87
C ILE A 10 109.27 32.02 -51.76
N ASN A 11 110.05 32.42 -50.76
CA ASN A 11 110.38 31.52 -49.65
C ASN A 11 109.14 31.20 -48.78
N SER A 12 108.26 32.17 -48.49
CA SER A 12 107.05 31.88 -47.70
C SER A 12 106.01 31.02 -48.45
N ALA A 13 106.01 31.09 -49.79
CA ALA A 13 105.15 30.25 -50.61
C ALA A 13 105.65 28.79 -50.65
N SER A 14 106.97 28.59 -50.64
CA SER A 14 107.60 27.25 -50.59
C SER A 14 107.32 26.55 -49.26
N ASP A 15 107.42 27.25 -48.14
CA ASP A 15 107.17 26.67 -46.81
C ASP A 15 105.70 26.27 -46.62
N LYS A 16 104.75 27.09 -47.12
CA LYS A 16 103.32 26.74 -47.11
C LYS A 16 102.98 25.56 -48.02
N MET A 17 103.67 25.40 -49.15
CA MET A 17 103.48 24.23 -50.02
C MET A 17 103.97 22.94 -49.35
N ALA A 18 105.07 23.00 -48.60
CA ALA A 18 105.58 21.85 -47.85
C ALA A 18 104.63 21.44 -46.72
N GLU A 19 104.06 22.42 -46.00
CA GLU A 19 103.10 22.16 -44.91
C GLU A 19 101.77 21.57 -45.41
N LEU A 20 101.23 22.10 -46.52
CA LEU A 20 100.02 21.57 -47.16
C LEU A 20 100.21 20.15 -47.72
N ALA A 21 101.40 19.84 -48.24
CA ALA A 21 101.71 18.49 -48.71
C ALA A 21 101.72 17.46 -47.56
N LEU A 22 102.23 17.86 -46.39
CA LEU A 22 102.30 17.01 -45.20
C LEU A 22 100.90 16.77 -44.59
N GLN A 23 100.04 17.79 -44.55
CA GLN A 23 98.64 17.67 -44.12
C GLN A 23 97.81 16.80 -45.08
N SER A 24 97.98 16.95 -46.39
CA SER A 24 97.34 16.09 -47.40
C SER A 24 97.73 14.62 -47.23
N GLY A 25 98.99 14.33 -46.86
CA GLY A 25 99.45 12.97 -46.59
C GLY A 25 98.78 12.33 -45.38
N ALA A 26 98.56 13.10 -44.30
CA ALA A 26 97.91 12.60 -43.08
C ALA A 26 96.43 12.28 -43.30
N ILE A 27 95.67 13.16 -43.95
CA ILE A 27 94.23 12.98 -44.19
C ILE A 27 93.96 11.76 -45.09
N LYS A 28 94.80 11.51 -46.09
CA LYS A 28 94.68 10.30 -46.94
C LYS A 28 94.83 9.00 -46.13
N LYS A 29 95.64 9.01 -45.08
CA LYS A 29 95.87 7.83 -44.23
C LYS A 29 94.70 7.55 -43.30
N GLU A 30 94.02 8.58 -42.80
CA GLU A 30 92.82 8.43 -41.97
C GLU A 30 91.59 7.96 -42.76
N ILE A 31 91.39 8.47 -43.98
CA ILE A 31 90.29 8.03 -44.86
C ILE A 31 90.41 6.53 -45.18
N ALA A 32 91.62 6.06 -45.53
CA ALA A 32 91.86 4.65 -45.80
C ALA A 32 91.60 3.75 -44.58
N ALA A 33 91.86 4.23 -43.36
CA ALA A 33 91.59 3.47 -42.13
C ALA A 33 90.08 3.38 -41.84
N LYS A 34 89.32 4.45 -42.07
CA LYS A 34 87.86 4.47 -41.85
C LYS A 34 87.08 3.70 -42.92
N GLU A 35 87.55 3.70 -44.17
CA GLU A 35 86.98 2.86 -45.23
C GLU A 35 87.15 1.36 -44.94
N ALA A 36 88.28 0.97 -44.32
CA ALA A 36 88.51 -0.41 -43.92
C ALA A 36 87.59 -0.88 -42.77
N GLU A 37 87.27 -0.02 -41.80
CA GLU A 37 86.30 -0.33 -40.73
C GLU A 37 84.87 -0.49 -41.26
N LEU A 38 84.48 0.33 -42.25
CA LEU A 38 83.13 0.30 -42.82
C LEU A 38 82.88 -0.98 -43.64
N ALA A 39 83.93 -1.48 -44.32
CA ALA A 39 83.85 -2.69 -45.15
C ALA A 39 83.79 -3.99 -44.32
N ALA A 40 84.14 -3.96 -43.02
CA ALA A 40 84.18 -5.14 -42.16
C ALA A 40 82.84 -5.45 -41.45
N LEU A 41 81.83 -4.58 -41.57
CA LEU A 41 80.51 -4.80 -40.97
C LEU A 41 79.56 -5.48 -41.98
N PRO A 42 78.80 -6.52 -41.58
CA PRO A 42 77.81 -7.14 -42.45
C PRO A 42 76.66 -6.17 -42.72
N GLU A 43 76.20 -6.14 -43.98
CA GLU A 43 75.19 -5.21 -44.50
C GLU A 43 73.78 -5.46 -43.92
N SER A 44 73.53 -6.63 -43.33
CA SER A 44 72.33 -6.93 -42.55
C SER A 44 72.58 -8.07 -41.56
N MET A 45 71.89 -8.04 -40.42
CA MET A 45 71.83 -9.15 -39.46
C MET A 45 70.56 -9.96 -39.70
N ASP A 46 70.71 -11.24 -40.05
CA ASP A 46 69.61 -12.19 -40.16
C ASP A 46 69.30 -12.81 -38.77
N LEU A 47 68.11 -12.50 -38.24
CA LEU A 47 67.63 -12.95 -36.93
C LEU A 47 66.64 -14.14 -37.04
N SER A 48 66.50 -14.75 -38.22
CA SER A 48 65.54 -15.83 -38.51
C SER A 48 65.67 -17.07 -37.61
N GLY A 49 66.84 -17.29 -37.01
CA GLY A 49 67.10 -18.37 -36.05
C GLY A 49 66.81 -18.04 -34.58
N ASN A 50 66.43 -16.80 -34.23
CA ASN A 50 66.14 -16.41 -32.86
C ASN A 50 64.72 -16.85 -32.45
N GLN A 51 64.64 -17.74 -31.47
CA GLN A 51 63.40 -18.33 -30.99
C GLN A 51 62.43 -17.29 -30.38
N GLU A 52 62.95 -16.23 -29.77
CA GLU A 52 62.14 -15.12 -29.25
C GLU A 52 61.50 -14.30 -30.39
N PHE A 53 62.22 -14.11 -31.50
CA PHE A 53 61.72 -13.37 -32.66
C PHE A 53 60.57 -14.13 -33.34
N GLN A 54 60.70 -15.45 -33.49
CA GLN A 54 59.63 -16.29 -34.06
C GLN A 54 58.38 -16.32 -33.17
N ALA A 55 58.55 -16.38 -31.84
CA ALA A 55 57.44 -16.33 -30.91
C ALA A 55 56.70 -14.99 -30.96
N MET A 56 57.44 -13.88 -31.02
CA MET A 56 56.86 -12.54 -31.15
C MET A 56 56.17 -12.35 -32.50
N GLN A 57 56.72 -12.90 -33.58
CA GLN A 57 56.10 -12.86 -34.90
C GLN A 57 54.79 -13.67 -34.94
N ALA A 58 54.75 -14.85 -34.31
CA ALA A 58 53.53 -15.64 -34.19
C ALA A 58 52.47 -14.93 -33.33
N GLU A 59 52.87 -14.26 -32.25
CA GLU A 59 51.99 -13.46 -31.41
C GLU A 59 51.39 -12.26 -32.17
N VAL A 60 52.21 -11.55 -32.95
CA VAL A 60 51.74 -10.45 -33.82
C VAL A 60 50.71 -10.96 -34.83
N ILE A 61 50.98 -12.08 -35.50
CA ILE A 61 50.05 -12.68 -36.48
C ILE A 61 48.73 -13.07 -35.79
N ALA A 62 48.79 -13.74 -34.64
CA ALA A 62 47.60 -14.11 -33.88
C ALA A 62 46.79 -12.88 -33.43
N MET A 63 47.47 -11.79 -33.07
CA MET A 63 46.85 -10.54 -32.65
C MET A 63 46.24 -9.78 -33.85
N GLU A 64 46.87 -9.83 -35.02
CA GLU A 64 46.33 -9.30 -36.28
C GLU A 64 45.08 -10.07 -36.75
N GLU A 65 45.10 -11.41 -36.65
CA GLU A 65 43.94 -12.25 -36.94
C GLU A 65 42.78 -11.99 -35.95
N ALA A 66 43.08 -11.82 -34.67
CA ALA A 66 42.10 -11.44 -33.65
C ALA A 66 41.51 -10.03 -33.92
N HIS A 67 42.34 -9.08 -34.34
CA HIS A 67 41.90 -7.71 -34.67
C HIS A 67 41.06 -7.67 -35.96
N ASN A 68 41.36 -8.51 -36.94
CA ASN A 68 40.60 -8.61 -38.19
C ASN A 68 39.28 -9.39 -38.03
N SER A 69 39.20 -10.31 -37.06
CA SER A 69 37.98 -11.07 -36.75
C SER A 69 37.04 -10.36 -35.75
N MET A 70 37.55 -9.39 -34.97
CA MET A 70 36.71 -8.48 -34.21
C MET A 70 35.91 -7.58 -35.17
N THR A 71 34.58 -7.62 -35.05
CA THR A 71 33.69 -6.64 -35.70
C THR A 71 34.22 -5.25 -35.43
N SER A 72 34.59 -4.50 -36.48
CA SER A 72 35.29 -3.23 -36.29
C SER A 72 34.41 -2.32 -35.44
N ALA A 73 35.01 -1.46 -34.62
CA ALA A 73 34.23 -0.51 -33.83
C ALA A 73 33.32 0.37 -34.71
N ALA A 74 33.64 0.52 -36.01
CA ALA A 74 32.79 1.19 -36.98
C ALA A 74 31.54 0.38 -37.37
N ASP A 75 31.65 -0.94 -37.46
CA ASP A 75 30.54 -1.84 -37.77
C ASP A 75 29.56 -1.94 -36.61
N ILE A 76 30.06 -2.00 -35.37
CA ILE A 76 29.23 -1.93 -34.14
C ILE A 76 28.48 -0.60 -34.09
N ARG A 77 29.18 0.53 -34.36
CA ARG A 77 28.55 1.86 -34.43
C ARG A 77 27.48 1.92 -35.54
N SER A 78 27.72 1.30 -36.68
CA SER A 78 26.76 1.23 -37.79
C SER A 78 25.51 0.43 -37.40
N GLN A 79 25.69 -0.75 -36.79
CA GLN A 79 24.58 -1.58 -36.30
C GLN A 79 23.76 -0.88 -35.22
N LEU A 80 24.41 -0.24 -34.24
CA LEU A 80 23.71 0.56 -33.23
C LEU A 80 22.94 1.73 -33.86
N LYS A 81 23.52 2.40 -34.87
CA LYS A 81 22.84 3.51 -35.57
C LYS A 81 21.61 3.03 -36.32
N ILE A 82 21.66 1.87 -36.98
CA ILE A 82 20.52 1.23 -37.63
C ILE A 82 19.45 0.86 -36.59
N ALA A 83 19.84 0.26 -35.46
CA ALA A 83 18.92 -0.09 -34.38
C ALA A 83 18.24 1.14 -33.77
N ILE A 84 18.98 2.22 -33.52
CA ILE A 84 18.45 3.51 -33.04
C ILE A 84 17.47 4.10 -34.05
N SER A 85 17.81 4.06 -35.35
CA SER A 85 16.93 4.55 -36.41
C SER A 85 15.62 3.75 -36.46
N GLY A 86 15.69 2.42 -36.41
CA GLY A 86 14.51 1.56 -36.38
C GLY A 86 13.63 1.82 -35.16
N LYS A 87 14.23 1.98 -33.98
CA LYS A 87 13.49 2.33 -32.75
C LYS A 87 12.83 3.71 -32.82
N ASN A 88 13.49 4.68 -33.45
CA ASN A 88 12.90 6.00 -33.67
C ASN A 88 11.71 5.95 -34.64
N GLU A 89 11.78 5.14 -35.68
CA GLU A 89 10.65 4.94 -36.61
C GLU A 89 9.46 4.26 -35.92
N GLU A 90 9.71 3.22 -35.10
CA GLU A 90 8.68 2.60 -34.27
C GLU A 90 8.03 3.62 -33.32
N LEU A 91 8.83 4.45 -32.66
CA LEU A 91 8.37 5.49 -31.75
C LEU A 91 7.50 6.52 -32.49
N LEU A 92 7.93 6.98 -33.66
CA LEU A 92 7.17 7.90 -34.51
C LEU A 92 5.87 7.28 -35.03
N ALA A 93 5.87 5.98 -35.34
CA ALA A 93 4.65 5.26 -35.73
C ALA A 93 3.64 5.18 -34.58
N VAL A 94 4.11 4.88 -33.36
CA VAL A 94 3.26 4.86 -32.15
C VAL A 94 2.75 6.26 -31.80
N GLN A 95 3.60 7.28 -31.85
CA GLN A 95 3.19 8.67 -31.61
C GLN A 95 2.13 9.12 -32.60
N ARG A 96 2.27 8.79 -33.89
CA ARG A 96 1.23 9.10 -34.89
C ARG A 96 -0.09 8.41 -34.57
N LYS A 97 -0.05 7.13 -34.19
CA LYS A 97 -1.26 6.38 -33.79
C LYS A 97 -1.96 7.02 -32.58
N ILE A 98 -1.21 7.42 -31.55
CA ILE A 98 -1.74 8.09 -30.37
C ILE A 98 -2.31 9.46 -30.73
N ALA A 99 -1.60 10.24 -31.56
CA ALA A 99 -2.04 11.57 -31.98
C ALA A 99 -3.30 11.51 -32.88
N SER A 100 -3.43 10.45 -33.70
CA SER A 100 -4.63 10.21 -34.52
C SER A 100 -5.80 9.59 -33.75
N ALA A 101 -5.57 9.10 -32.53
CA ALA A 101 -6.61 8.48 -31.74
C ALA A 101 -7.57 9.56 -31.22
N ASP A 102 -8.75 9.62 -31.83
CA ASP A 102 -9.82 10.48 -31.35
C ASP A 102 -10.47 9.86 -30.11
N ASN A 103 -10.19 10.47 -28.96
CA ASN A 103 -10.72 10.05 -27.66
C ASN A 103 -11.87 10.95 -27.18
N THR A 104 -12.41 11.82 -28.03
CA THR A 104 -13.50 12.75 -27.66
C THR A 104 -14.72 12.00 -27.13
N VAL A 105 -15.25 11.03 -27.90
CA VAL A 105 -16.40 10.21 -27.51
C VAL A 105 -16.16 9.46 -26.20
N ALA A 106 -14.95 8.89 -26.02
CA ALA A 106 -14.60 8.19 -24.80
C ALA A 106 -14.54 9.13 -23.59
N LYS A 107 -14.01 10.35 -23.76
CA LYS A 107 -13.95 11.37 -22.70
C LYS A 107 -15.33 11.91 -22.34
N GLU A 108 -16.19 12.15 -23.32
CA GLU A 108 -17.58 12.54 -23.11
C GLU A 108 -18.32 11.45 -22.33
N ARG A 109 -18.16 10.19 -22.73
CA ARG A 109 -18.77 9.06 -22.02
C ARG A 109 -18.25 8.91 -20.59
N ILE A 110 -16.97 9.14 -20.34
CA ILE A 110 -16.40 9.15 -18.99
C ILE A 110 -17.03 10.27 -18.15
N ALA A 111 -17.19 11.46 -18.71
CA ALA A 111 -17.80 12.58 -18.00
C ALA A 111 -19.28 12.31 -17.65
N GLU A 112 -20.05 11.74 -18.58
CA GLU A 112 -21.43 11.30 -18.33
C GLU A 112 -21.50 10.28 -17.18
N LEU A 113 -20.67 9.23 -17.25
CA LEU A 113 -20.64 8.18 -16.22
C LEU A 113 -20.22 8.71 -14.85
N GLN A 114 -19.27 9.65 -14.81
CA GLN A 114 -18.88 10.31 -13.55
C GLN A 114 -20.04 11.13 -12.96
N GLN A 115 -20.82 11.81 -13.80
CA GLN A 115 -22.00 12.55 -13.35
C GLN A 115 -23.09 11.60 -12.84
N GLU A 116 -23.35 10.51 -13.55
CA GLU A 116 -24.30 9.47 -13.14
C GLU A 116 -23.87 8.82 -11.82
N GLN A 117 -22.60 8.45 -11.69
CA GLN A 117 -22.05 7.89 -10.44
C GLN A 117 -22.25 8.84 -9.26
N LYS A 118 -22.03 10.15 -9.46
CA LYS A 118 -22.27 11.15 -8.42
C LYS A 118 -23.75 11.24 -8.03
N GLN A 119 -24.65 11.22 -9.02
CA GLN A 119 -26.10 11.26 -8.76
C GLN A 119 -26.58 10.02 -8.00
N VAL A 120 -26.14 8.83 -8.43
CA VAL A 120 -26.45 7.56 -7.76
C VAL A 120 -25.88 7.53 -6.35
N GLY A 121 -24.64 8.00 -6.16
CA GLY A 121 -24.04 8.10 -4.84
C GLY A 121 -24.85 9.00 -3.88
N GLN A 122 -25.39 10.11 -4.39
CA GLN A 122 -26.27 10.97 -3.59
C GLN A 122 -27.61 10.29 -3.25
N LEU A 123 -28.23 9.59 -4.22
CA LEU A 123 -29.47 8.84 -4.00
C LEU A 123 -29.29 7.75 -2.94
N ILE A 124 -28.16 7.03 -2.95
CA ILE A 124 -27.83 6.03 -1.93
C ILE A 124 -27.73 6.69 -0.56
N ALA A 125 -26.95 7.78 -0.44
CA ALA A 125 -26.79 8.49 0.83
C ALA A 125 -28.13 9.02 1.38
N ASP A 126 -29.00 9.51 0.51
CA ASP A 126 -30.33 9.99 0.89
C ASP A 126 -31.22 8.83 1.39
N GLN A 127 -31.18 7.66 0.73
CA GLN A 127 -31.90 6.47 1.16
C GLN A 127 -31.37 5.90 2.47
N GLU A 128 -30.05 5.85 2.66
CA GLU A 128 -29.42 5.42 3.91
C GLU A 128 -29.84 6.32 5.08
N LYS A 129 -29.88 7.64 4.85
CA LYS A 129 -30.41 8.59 5.83
C LYS A 129 -31.87 8.32 6.17
N GLN A 130 -32.71 8.03 5.17
CA GLN A 130 -34.11 7.69 5.41
C GLN A 130 -34.27 6.40 6.20
N LEU A 131 -33.51 5.36 5.88
CA LEU A 131 -33.51 4.09 6.60
C LEU A 131 -33.11 4.30 8.06
N TYR A 132 -32.02 5.04 8.30
CA TYR A 132 -31.58 5.39 9.64
C TYR A 132 -32.67 6.14 10.43
N LEU A 133 -33.32 7.13 9.81
CA LEU A 133 -34.41 7.88 10.46
C LEU A 133 -35.61 6.99 10.79
N LEU A 134 -35.97 6.04 9.93
CA LEU A 134 -37.04 5.08 10.19
C LEU A 134 -36.71 4.15 11.36
N GLU A 135 -35.46 3.69 11.46
CA GLU A 135 -34.99 2.89 12.59
C GLU A 135 -35.04 3.68 13.90
N GLN A 136 -34.55 4.93 13.89
CA GLN A 136 -34.62 5.82 15.07
C GLN A 136 -36.08 6.08 15.47
N PHE A 137 -36.95 6.39 14.52
CA PHE A 137 -38.38 6.59 14.79
C PHE A 137 -39.01 5.36 15.42
N THR A 138 -38.70 4.17 14.91
CA THR A 138 -39.23 2.91 15.45
C THR A 138 -38.75 2.70 16.88
N ARG A 139 -37.45 2.90 17.15
CA ARG A 139 -36.89 2.78 18.50
C ARG A 139 -37.58 3.73 19.48
N VAL A 140 -37.62 5.01 19.15
CA VAL A 140 -38.25 6.03 20.01
C VAL A 140 -39.74 5.72 20.24
N LYS A 141 -40.47 5.28 19.20
CA LYS A 141 -41.87 4.89 19.34
C LYS A 141 -42.04 3.72 20.33
N MET A 142 -41.19 2.71 20.25
CA MET A 142 -41.27 1.54 21.12
C MET A 142 -40.86 1.85 22.56
N ASP A 143 -39.85 2.70 22.74
CA ASP A 143 -39.44 3.19 24.06
C ASP A 143 -40.58 3.99 24.69
N MET A 144 -41.19 4.93 23.94
CA MET A 144 -42.35 5.69 24.41
C MET A 144 -43.56 4.81 24.75
N LEU A 145 -43.81 3.75 23.99
CA LEU A 145 -44.87 2.80 24.29
C LEU A 145 -44.58 2.03 25.59
N SER A 146 -43.33 1.58 25.75
CA SER A 146 -42.88 0.86 26.94
C SER A 146 -42.99 1.75 28.18
N ASP A 147 -42.53 3.00 28.10
CA ASP A 147 -42.63 3.97 29.20
C ASP A 147 -44.10 4.27 29.56
N LYS A 148 -44.95 4.46 28.54
CA LYS A 148 -46.38 4.75 28.76
C LYS A 148 -47.12 3.57 29.39
N ILE A 149 -46.78 2.35 29.00
CA ILE A 149 -47.38 1.13 29.56
C ILE A 149 -46.86 0.91 30.98
N ASN A 150 -45.54 0.91 31.18
CA ASN A 150 -44.90 0.68 32.48
C ASN A 150 -45.25 1.78 33.49
N GLY A 151 -45.48 3.02 33.05
CA GLY A 151 -45.96 4.11 33.90
C GLY A 151 -47.35 3.90 34.51
N ARG A 152 -48.10 2.87 34.09
CA ARG A 152 -49.38 2.48 34.72
C ARG A 152 -49.22 1.53 35.89
N PHE A 153 -48.12 0.78 35.93
CA PHE A 153 -47.84 -0.21 36.95
C PHE A 153 -47.01 0.40 38.07
N LYS A 154 -47.22 -0.05 39.32
CA LYS A 154 -46.43 0.44 40.47
C LYS A 154 -45.24 -0.46 40.77
N LYS A 155 -45.32 -1.73 40.37
CA LYS A 155 -44.35 -2.78 40.66
C LYS A 155 -43.96 -3.52 39.40
N ALA A 156 -44.92 -4.01 38.63
CA ALA A 156 -44.62 -4.75 37.41
C ALA A 156 -43.88 -3.88 36.39
N ASN A 157 -42.85 -4.42 35.77
CA ASN A 157 -42.18 -3.82 34.62
C ASN A 157 -42.23 -4.80 33.45
N PHE A 158 -42.72 -4.34 32.30
CA PHE A 158 -42.81 -5.14 31.09
C PHE A 158 -41.70 -4.77 30.11
N ILE A 159 -40.88 -5.76 29.77
CA ILE A 159 -39.95 -5.72 28.66
C ILE A 159 -40.74 -6.11 27.40
N LEU A 160 -41.29 -5.12 26.72
CA LEU A 160 -42.10 -5.32 25.52
C LEU A 160 -41.24 -5.66 24.30
N PHE A 161 -40.04 -5.06 24.23
CA PHE A 161 -39.12 -5.19 23.11
C PHE A 161 -37.69 -5.45 23.59
N ARG A 162 -36.93 -6.25 22.84
CA ARG A 162 -35.52 -6.55 23.09
C ARG A 162 -34.69 -6.23 21.86
N ASN A 163 -33.57 -5.53 22.04
CA ASN A 163 -32.58 -5.32 20.98
C ASN A 163 -31.91 -6.66 20.62
N GLN A 164 -31.90 -6.99 19.33
CA GLN A 164 -31.18 -8.12 18.78
C GLN A 164 -29.73 -7.72 18.42
N ILE A 165 -28.84 -8.72 18.37
CA ILE A 165 -27.41 -8.53 18.08
C ILE A 165 -27.17 -7.93 16.68
N ASN A 166 -28.09 -8.20 15.74
CA ASN A 166 -28.07 -7.67 14.38
C ASN A 166 -28.55 -6.21 14.26
N GLY A 167 -28.86 -5.53 15.38
CA GLY A 167 -29.39 -4.17 15.37
C GLY A 167 -30.91 -4.07 15.21
N GLY A 168 -31.61 -5.19 14.97
CA GLY A 168 -33.06 -5.25 14.95
C GLY A 168 -33.67 -5.23 16.35
N MET A 169 -35.00 -5.09 16.44
CA MET A 169 -35.75 -5.25 17.70
C MET A 169 -36.72 -6.43 17.58
N ALA A 170 -36.85 -7.20 18.66
CA ALA A 170 -37.78 -8.31 18.77
C ALA A 170 -38.86 -7.98 19.80
N GLU A 171 -40.12 -8.28 19.48
CA GLU A 171 -41.21 -8.24 20.45
C GLU A 171 -41.10 -9.46 21.37
N CYS A 172 -41.11 -9.26 22.69
CA CYS A 172 -40.93 -10.36 23.66
C CYS A 172 -41.91 -10.36 24.84
N CYS A 173 -42.49 -9.21 25.21
CA CYS A 173 -43.47 -9.08 26.30
C CYS A 173 -43.15 -9.94 27.55
N GLU A 174 -42.03 -9.67 28.20
CA GLU A 174 -41.61 -10.35 29.43
C GLU A 174 -41.88 -9.47 30.65
N CYS A 175 -42.40 -10.02 31.75
CA CYS A 175 -42.60 -9.28 33.00
C CYS A 175 -41.42 -9.49 33.94
N GLU A 176 -41.01 -8.42 34.63
CA GLU A 176 -40.01 -8.44 35.69
C GLU A 176 -40.42 -7.54 36.87
N TYR A 177 -39.77 -7.72 38.00
CA TYR A 177 -39.88 -6.85 39.18
C TYR A 177 -38.50 -6.61 39.76
N ALA A 178 -38.11 -5.35 39.91
CA ALA A 178 -36.79 -4.94 40.39
C ALA A 178 -35.62 -5.63 39.65
N GLY A 179 -35.76 -5.81 38.32
CA GLY A 179 -34.76 -6.45 37.45
C GLY A 179 -34.71 -7.97 37.53
N VAL A 180 -35.64 -8.61 38.25
CA VAL A 180 -35.76 -10.08 38.33
C VAL A 180 -36.93 -10.54 37.47
N PRO A 181 -36.71 -11.44 36.48
CA PRO A 181 -37.79 -11.98 35.65
C PRO A 181 -38.88 -12.64 36.49
N TYR A 182 -40.15 -12.48 36.08
CA TYR A 182 -41.30 -13.00 36.81
C TYR A 182 -41.20 -14.52 37.10
N SER A 183 -40.65 -15.29 36.15
CA SER A 183 -40.40 -16.73 36.29
C SER A 183 -39.44 -17.08 37.43
N SER A 184 -38.58 -16.15 37.82
CA SER A 184 -37.54 -16.32 38.83
C SER A 184 -37.89 -15.66 40.17
N LEU A 185 -39.04 -14.98 40.26
CA LEU A 185 -39.50 -14.37 41.51
C LEU A 185 -39.90 -15.44 42.52
N ASN A 186 -39.69 -15.16 43.81
CA ASN A 186 -40.23 -15.97 44.89
C ASN A 186 -41.77 -15.87 44.93
N SER A 187 -42.42 -16.81 45.64
CA SER A 187 -43.90 -16.89 45.67
C SER A 187 -44.58 -15.59 46.09
N GLY A 188 -44.10 -14.95 47.16
CA GLY A 188 -44.67 -13.68 47.65
C GLY A 188 -44.57 -12.55 46.61
N HIS A 189 -43.39 -12.35 45.99
CA HIS A 189 -43.23 -11.33 44.96
C HIS A 189 -44.04 -11.63 43.69
N ARG A 190 -44.21 -12.91 43.31
CA ARG A 190 -45.11 -13.27 42.19
C ARG A 190 -46.54 -12.83 42.47
N ILE A 191 -47.05 -13.10 43.67
CA ILE A 191 -48.41 -12.68 44.07
C ILE A 191 -48.51 -11.15 44.07
N VAL A 192 -47.56 -10.45 44.69
CA VAL A 192 -47.55 -8.98 44.75
C VAL A 192 -47.51 -8.34 43.36
N VAL A 193 -46.72 -8.86 42.43
CA VAL A 193 -46.67 -8.39 41.04
C VAL A 193 -47.97 -8.71 40.30
N GLY A 194 -48.54 -9.90 40.52
CA GLY A 194 -49.85 -10.27 39.99
C GLY A 194 -50.97 -9.33 40.44
N LEU A 195 -50.98 -8.95 41.73
CA LEU A 195 -51.93 -7.99 42.30
C LEU A 195 -51.78 -6.58 41.68
N ASP A 196 -50.54 -6.13 41.45
CA ASP A 196 -50.30 -4.85 40.75
C ASP A 196 -50.85 -4.86 39.32
N ILE A 197 -50.68 -5.97 38.60
CA ILE A 197 -51.24 -6.16 37.26
C ILE A 197 -52.77 -6.12 37.30
N ILE A 198 -53.39 -6.89 38.21
CA ILE A 198 -54.85 -6.91 38.37
C ILE A 198 -55.36 -5.52 38.71
N ASN A 199 -54.75 -4.83 39.68
CA ASN A 199 -55.16 -3.47 40.08
C ASN A 199 -55.08 -2.51 38.88
N THR A 200 -53.98 -2.55 38.13
CA THR A 200 -53.78 -1.70 36.96
C THR A 200 -54.83 -1.96 35.88
N LEU A 201 -55.17 -3.23 35.62
CA LEU A 201 -56.21 -3.58 34.63
C LEU A 201 -57.61 -3.17 35.11
N GLN A 202 -57.91 -3.37 36.40
CA GLN A 202 -59.16 -2.91 37.01
C GLN A 202 -59.33 -1.39 36.88
N ASP A 203 -58.26 -0.63 37.09
CA ASP A 203 -58.24 0.83 36.91
C ASP A 203 -58.41 1.25 35.44
N ILE A 204 -57.78 0.53 34.49
CA ILE A 204 -57.91 0.81 33.05
C ILE A 204 -59.33 0.55 32.53
N TYR A 205 -59.94 -0.55 32.97
CA TYR A 205 -61.28 -0.95 32.52
C TYR A 205 -62.41 -0.39 33.37
N GLU A 206 -62.09 0.37 34.43
CA GLU A 206 -63.06 0.94 35.38
C GLU A 206 -63.96 -0.14 36.02
N VAL A 207 -63.39 -1.32 36.29
CA VAL A 207 -64.09 -2.46 36.90
C VAL A 207 -63.43 -2.82 38.23
N LYS A 208 -64.20 -2.88 39.31
CA LYS A 208 -63.73 -3.30 40.64
C LYS A 208 -64.22 -4.71 40.97
N ALA A 209 -63.47 -5.72 40.55
CA ALA A 209 -63.81 -7.12 40.75
C ALA A 209 -63.16 -7.66 42.05
N PRO A 210 -63.86 -8.50 42.84
CA PRO A 210 -63.24 -9.18 43.98
C PRO A 210 -62.03 -10.04 43.55
N VAL A 211 -60.96 -9.98 44.32
CA VAL A 211 -59.71 -10.71 44.04
C VAL A 211 -59.50 -11.79 45.08
N PHE A 212 -59.38 -13.04 44.62
CA PHE A 212 -59.03 -14.17 45.47
C PHE A 212 -57.53 -14.41 45.41
N ILE A 213 -56.91 -14.47 46.60
CA ILE A 213 -55.47 -14.65 46.76
C ILE A 213 -55.25 -16.01 47.41
N ASP A 214 -54.77 -16.96 46.61
CA ASP A 214 -54.33 -18.27 47.10
C ASP A 214 -52.85 -18.23 47.53
N ASN A 215 -52.47 -19.10 48.47
CA ASN A 215 -51.17 -19.11 49.14
C ASN A 215 -50.82 -17.75 49.80
N ALA A 216 -51.80 -17.13 50.48
CA ALA A 216 -51.61 -15.84 51.13
C ALA A 216 -50.61 -15.88 52.30
N GLU A 217 -50.23 -17.07 52.80
CA GLU A 217 -49.15 -17.23 53.78
C GLU A 217 -47.78 -16.78 53.24
N GLY A 218 -47.64 -16.65 51.91
CA GLY A 218 -46.45 -16.07 51.28
C GLY A 218 -46.42 -14.53 51.33
N LEU A 219 -47.45 -13.88 51.88
CA LEU A 219 -47.58 -12.43 52.00
C LEU A 219 -47.39 -11.99 53.46
N ASN A 220 -46.92 -10.75 53.61
CA ASN A 220 -46.79 -10.06 54.89
C ASN A 220 -47.62 -8.78 54.85
N ASP A 221 -48.07 -8.29 56.01
CA ASP A 221 -48.90 -7.08 56.10
C ASP A 221 -48.32 -5.84 55.41
N PHE A 222 -46.98 -5.74 55.34
CA PHE A 222 -46.30 -4.62 54.67
C PHE A 222 -46.14 -4.79 53.14
N ASN A 223 -46.28 -5.99 52.60
CA ASN A 223 -46.07 -6.27 51.17
C ASN A 223 -47.37 -6.42 50.38
N LEU A 224 -48.51 -6.61 51.06
CA LEU A 224 -49.82 -6.63 50.46
C LEU A 224 -50.16 -5.22 49.90
N PRO A 225 -50.34 -5.07 48.58
CA PRO A 225 -50.68 -3.79 48.00
C PRO A 225 -52.10 -3.36 48.39
N VAL A 226 -52.29 -2.06 48.60
CA VAL A 226 -53.64 -1.49 48.76
C VAL A 226 -54.36 -1.55 47.41
N MET A 227 -55.50 -2.24 47.40
CA MET A 227 -56.36 -2.37 46.23
C MET A 227 -57.74 -1.79 46.51
N ASP A 228 -58.31 -1.13 45.50
CA ASP A 228 -59.66 -0.56 45.55
C ASP A 228 -60.71 -1.60 45.13
N CYS A 229 -60.67 -2.76 45.77
CA CYS A 229 -61.62 -3.86 45.58
C CYS A 229 -61.63 -4.78 46.80
N GLN A 230 -62.63 -5.65 46.91
CA GLN A 230 -62.62 -6.69 47.93
C GLN A 230 -61.47 -7.68 47.67
N MET A 231 -60.64 -7.92 48.68
CA MET A 231 -59.62 -8.98 48.65
C MET A 231 -60.06 -10.12 49.56
N VAL A 232 -60.01 -11.35 49.04
CA VAL A 232 -60.31 -12.59 49.78
C VAL A 232 -59.03 -13.42 49.83
N THR A 233 -58.40 -13.49 50.99
CA THR A 233 -57.14 -14.22 51.20
C THR A 233 -57.41 -15.63 51.70
N LEU A 234 -56.78 -16.62 51.06
CA LEU A 234 -56.76 -18.01 51.48
C LEU A 234 -55.38 -18.30 52.09
N ALA A 235 -55.36 -18.63 53.37
CA ALA A 235 -54.14 -18.94 54.10
C ALA A 235 -54.26 -20.32 54.76
N VAL A 236 -53.14 -21.00 54.93
CA VAL A 236 -53.07 -22.27 55.65
C VAL A 236 -53.32 -22.04 57.14
N SER A 237 -54.24 -22.81 57.72
CA SER A 237 -54.53 -22.84 59.16
C SER A 237 -54.44 -24.28 59.69
N ASP A 238 -54.16 -24.44 60.99
CA ASP A 238 -54.26 -25.72 61.71
C ASP A 238 -55.71 -26.11 62.03
N ASP A 239 -56.67 -25.25 61.69
CA ASP A 239 -58.08 -25.50 61.93
C ASP A 239 -58.62 -26.64 61.05
N ALA A 240 -59.33 -27.60 61.68
CA ALA A 240 -59.92 -28.75 60.99
C ALA A 240 -61.12 -28.39 60.09
N GLU A 241 -61.72 -27.22 60.29
CA GLU A 241 -62.85 -26.69 59.53
C GLU A 241 -62.52 -25.31 58.98
N LEU A 242 -63.06 -24.97 57.80
CA LEU A 242 -62.85 -23.67 57.16
C LEU A 242 -63.40 -22.55 58.04
N ARG A 243 -62.53 -21.61 58.42
CA ARG A 243 -62.92 -20.37 59.10
C ARG A 243 -62.92 -19.20 58.12
N VAL A 244 -63.92 -18.33 58.26
CA VAL A 244 -64.04 -17.09 57.51
C VAL A 244 -64.04 -15.95 58.51
N GLU A 245 -63.06 -15.06 58.42
CA GLU A 245 -62.92 -13.89 59.27
C GLU A 245 -63.14 -12.63 58.44
N VAL A 246 -63.87 -11.66 58.99
CA VAL A 246 -64.11 -10.36 58.35
C VAL A 246 -63.27 -9.34 59.10
N ALA A 247 -62.29 -8.76 58.41
CA ALA A 247 -61.44 -7.69 58.91
C ALA A 247 -62.09 -6.31 58.71
#